data_AF-A0A1D2ULY7-F1
#
_entry.id   AF-A0A1D2ULY7-F1
#
_cell.length_a   1.000
_cell.length_b   1.000
_cell.length_c   1.000
_cell.angle_alpha   90.00
_cell.angle_beta   90.00
_cell.angle_gamma   90.00
#
_symmetry.space_group_name_H-M   'P 1'
#
loop_
_entity.id
_entity.type
_entity.pdbx_description
1 polymer ?
#
loop_
_entity_poly.entity_id
_entity_poly.type
_entity_poly.pdbx_seq_one_letter_code
_entity_poly.pdbx_strand_id
1 'polypeptide(L)'
;MYEIWLALNILWEMALTVWPLILGAIVLWLVLMVMAWRSPGSRWHAGLPVALLAALIVGVAAFVALPGQSRSSFADMGYWVDWLNLLAMAAGFGGIAAAFVWPLAAMARKTGLRREAA
;
A
#
# COMPACT_ATOMS: atom_id res chain seq x y z
N MET A 1 21.85 -16.91 5.87
CA MET A 1 20.61 -17.64 6.28
C MET A 1 20.00 -17.01 7.53
N TYR A 2 20.79 -16.58 8.52
CA TYR A 2 20.28 -15.88 9.71
C TYR A 2 19.70 -14.49 9.38
N GLU A 3 20.21 -13.78 8.36
CA GLU A 3 19.80 -12.39 8.13
C GLU A 3 18.37 -12.25 7.59
N ILE A 4 17.88 -13.20 6.78
CA ILE A 4 16.49 -13.19 6.31
C ILE A 4 15.53 -13.48 7.49
N TRP A 5 15.91 -14.40 8.38
CA TRP A 5 15.13 -14.68 9.59
C TRP A 5 15.10 -13.48 10.52
N LEU A 6 16.23 -12.80 10.70
CA LEU A 6 16.33 -11.57 11.48
C LEU A 6 15.43 -10.48 10.88
N ALA A 7 15.51 -10.26 9.57
CA ALA A 7 14.67 -9.32 8.85
C ALA A 7 13.17 -9.60 9.03
N LEU A 8 12.75 -10.85 8.86
CA LEU A 8 11.36 -11.26 9.03
C LEU A 8 10.90 -11.07 10.47
N ASN A 9 11.76 -11.37 11.44
CA ASN A 9 11.46 -11.16 12.86
C ASN A 9 11.30 -9.68 13.21
N ILE A 10 12.14 -8.80 12.66
CA ILE A 10 12.00 -7.34 12.83
C ILE A 10 10.64 -6.88 12.28
N LEU A 11 10.26 -7.31 11.08
CA LEU A 11 8.97 -6.97 10.50
C LEU A 11 7.79 -7.48 11.35
N TRP A 12 7.93 -8.68 11.91
CA TRP A 12 6.94 -9.27 12.80
C TRP A 12 6.80 -8.48 14.11
N GLU A 13 7.91 -8.12 14.77
CA GLU A 13 7.90 -7.30 15.98
C GLU A 13 7.33 -5.90 15.73
N MET A 14 7.66 -5.28 14.58
CA MET A 14 7.05 -4.03 14.16
C MET A 14 5.54 -4.18 13.96
N ALA A 15 5.09 -5.25 13.31
CA ALA A 15 3.67 -5.52 13.10
C ALA A 15 2.92 -5.69 14.44
N LEU A 16 3.53 -6.40 15.40
CA LEU A 16 2.98 -6.53 16.76
C LEU A 16 2.88 -5.18 17.48
N THR A 17 3.78 -4.24 17.23
CA THR A 17 3.71 -2.90 17.85
C THR A 17 2.47 -2.12 17.39
N VAL A 18 2.02 -2.35 16.15
CA VAL A 18 0.87 -1.65 15.54
C VAL A 18 -0.30 -2.57 15.23
N TRP A 19 -0.38 -3.74 15.86
CA TRP A 19 -1.37 -4.77 15.55
C TRP A 19 -2.84 -4.29 15.58
N PRO A 20 -3.28 -3.38 16.48
CA PRO A 20 -4.66 -2.90 16.48
C PRO A 20 -4.97 -2.05 15.24
N LEU A 21 -3.99 -1.27 14.77
CA LEU A 21 -4.11 -0.48 13.54
C LEU A 21 -4.17 -1.40 12.32
N ILE A 22 -3.36 -2.46 12.29
CA ILE A 22 -3.41 -3.48 11.21
C ILE A 22 -4.80 -4.11 11.17
N LEU A 23 -5.34 -4.52 12.31
CA LEU A 23 -6.68 -5.10 12.39
C LEU A 23 -7.75 -4.11 11.90
N GLY A 24 -7.70 -2.85 12.35
CA GLY A 24 -8.60 -1.81 11.89
C GLY A 24 -8.51 -1.55 10.38
N ALA A 25 -7.31 -1.56 9.82
CA ALA A 25 -7.08 -1.44 8.39
C ALA A 25 -7.68 -2.63 7.62
N ILE A 26 -7.49 -3.86 8.09
CA ILE A 26 -8.08 -5.06 7.46
C ILE A 26 -9.61 -4.96 7.48
N VAL A 27 -10.22 -4.57 8.61
CA VAL A 27 -11.67 -4.40 8.73
C VAL A 27 -12.17 -3.33 7.75
N LEU A 28 -11.54 -2.16 7.70
CA LEU A 28 -11.90 -1.09 6.77
C LEU A 28 -11.77 -1.54 5.31
N TRP A 29 -10.69 -2.24 4.97
CA TRP A 29 -10.47 -2.79 3.64
C TRP A 29 -11.56 -3.79 3.25
N LEU A 30 -11.95 -4.70 4.14
CA LEU A 30 -13.06 -5.63 3.91
C LEU A 30 -14.39 -4.90 3.70
N VAL A 31 -14.66 -3.86 4.49
CA VAL A 31 -15.86 -3.02 4.29
C VAL A 31 -15.86 -2.40 2.90
N LEU A 32 -14.74 -1.82 2.46
CA LEU A 32 -14.62 -1.25 1.11
C LEU A 32 -14.78 -2.29 0.01
N MET A 33 -14.24 -3.49 0.19
CA MET A 33 -14.42 -4.61 -0.75
C MET A 33 -15.88 -5.01 -0.87
N VAL A 34 -16.60 -5.15 0.26
CA VAL A 34 -18.02 -5.49 0.27
C VAL A 34 -18.86 -4.38 -0.37
N MET A 35 -18.55 -3.11 -0.11
CA MET A 35 -19.21 -1.98 -0.75
C MET A 35 -18.99 -1.98 -2.27
N ALA A 36 -17.74 -2.20 -2.72
CA ALA A 36 -17.40 -2.23 -4.13
C ALA A 36 -18.02 -3.41 -4.87
N TRP A 37 -18.16 -4.57 -4.20
CA TRP A 37 -18.88 -5.71 -4.73
C TRP A 37 -20.36 -5.39 -4.92
N ARG A 38 -20.98 -4.79 -3.90
CA ARG A 38 -22.43 -4.49 -3.89
C ARG A 38 -22.81 -3.30 -4.77
N SER A 39 -21.84 -2.48 -5.21
CA SER A 39 -22.09 -1.30 -6.03
C SER A 39 -22.42 -1.66 -7.49
N PRO A 40 -23.64 -1.35 -7.99
CA PRO A 40 -23.97 -1.56 -9.40
C PRO A 40 -23.07 -0.71 -10.30
N GLY A 41 -22.49 -1.35 -11.32
CA GLY A 41 -21.58 -0.67 -12.27
C GLY A 41 -20.14 -0.53 -11.79
N SER A 42 -19.72 -1.27 -10.76
CA SER A 42 -18.32 -1.36 -10.33
C SER A 42 -17.41 -1.86 -11.46
N ARG A 43 -16.31 -1.12 -11.71
CA ARG A 43 -15.36 -1.39 -12.80
C ARG A 43 -14.00 -1.79 -12.25
N TRP A 44 -13.94 -2.98 -11.67
CA TRP A 44 -12.72 -3.56 -11.07
C TRP A 44 -11.48 -3.46 -11.97
N HIS A 45 -11.62 -3.79 -13.26
CA HIS A 45 -10.52 -3.71 -14.23
C HIS A 45 -10.06 -2.28 -14.50
N ALA A 46 -10.99 -1.32 -14.54
CA ALA A 46 -10.65 0.10 -14.76
C ALA A 46 -10.05 0.78 -13.52
N GLY A 47 -10.33 0.26 -12.33
CA GLY A 47 -9.73 0.72 -11.08
C GLY A 47 -8.29 0.23 -10.87
N LEU A 48 -7.88 -0.86 -11.52
CA LEU A 48 -6.56 -1.46 -11.32
C LEU A 48 -5.39 -0.53 -11.71
N PRO A 49 -5.39 0.17 -12.87
CA PRO A 49 -4.32 1.12 -13.19
C PRO A 49 -4.16 2.24 -12.17
N VAL A 50 -5.27 2.74 -11.62
CA VAL A 50 -5.25 3.78 -10.58
C VAL A 50 -4.66 3.25 -9.28
N ALA A 51 -5.02 2.03 -8.89
CA ALA A 51 -4.45 1.37 -7.72
C ALA A 51 -2.95 1.11 -7.87
N LEU A 52 -2.51 0.66 -9.05
CA LEU A 52 -1.09 0.45 -9.36
C LEU A 52 -0.30 1.76 -9.35
N LEU A 53 -0.88 2.85 -9.89
CA LEU A 53 -0.26 4.17 -9.82
C LEU A 53 -0.13 4.65 -8.38
N ALA A 54 -1.17 4.48 -7.55
CA ALA A 54 -1.10 4.80 -6.13
C ALA A 54 -0.05 3.95 -5.41
N ALA A 55 0.03 2.66 -5.71
CA ALA A 55 1.04 1.75 -5.18
C ALA A 55 2.46 2.23 -5.52
N LEU A 56 2.68 2.63 -6.78
CA LEU A 56 3.97 3.13 -7.24
C LEU A 56 4.35 4.43 -6.54
N ILE A 57 3.44 5.41 -6.49
CA ILE A 57 3.69 6.71 -5.85
C ILE A 57 4.02 6.52 -4.37
N VAL A 58 3.19 5.77 -3.64
CA VAL A 58 3.38 5.54 -2.20
C VAL A 58 4.62 4.68 -1.95
N GLY A 59 4.87 3.66 -2.77
CA GLY A 59 6.05 2.80 -2.66
C GLY A 59 7.35 3.58 -2.88
N VAL A 60 7.42 4.43 -3.91
CA VAL A 60 8.59 5.30 -4.16
C VAL A 60 8.78 6.29 -3.03
N ALA A 61 7.70 6.92 -2.54
CA ALA A 61 7.77 7.83 -1.40
C ALA A 61 8.29 7.12 -0.14
N ALA A 62 7.79 5.91 0.15
CA ALA A 62 8.24 5.10 1.28
C ALA A 62 9.72 4.69 1.13
N PHE A 63 10.13 4.25 -0.06
CA PHE A 63 11.52 3.88 -0.34
C PHE A 63 12.51 5.03 -0.03
N VAL A 64 12.14 6.27 -0.38
CA VAL A 64 12.96 7.47 -0.12
C VAL A 64 12.90 7.91 1.34
N ALA A 65 11.74 7.82 2.00
CA ALA A 65 11.52 8.35 3.34
C ALA A 65 12.00 7.42 4.47
N LEU A 66 11.90 6.09 4.28
CA LEU A 66 12.16 5.10 5.32
C LEU A 66 13.59 5.13 5.88
N PRO A 67 14.67 5.30 5.09
CA PRO A 67 16.02 5.36 5.64
C PRO A 67 16.16 6.47 6.68
N GLY A 68 15.68 7.69 6.36
CA GLY A 68 15.76 8.84 7.25
C GLY A 68 14.97 8.65 8.56
N GLN A 69 13.82 7.99 8.49
CA GLN A 69 13.01 7.64 9.67
C GLN A 69 13.71 6.63 10.58
N SER A 70 14.49 5.71 10.00
CA SER A 70 15.27 4.70 10.72
C SER A 70 16.63 5.21 11.22
N ARG A 71 16.91 6.52 11.10
CA ARG A 71 18.22 7.13 11.40
C ARG A 71 19.38 6.53 10.59
N SER A 72 19.08 6.05 9.40
CA SER A 72 20.05 5.53 8.43
C SER A 72 20.02 6.37 7.16
N SER A 73 21.02 6.17 6.29
CA SER A 73 21.10 6.75 4.97
C SER A 73 21.28 5.68 3.91
N PHE A 74 21.07 6.04 2.64
CA PHE A 74 21.40 5.13 1.53
C PHE A 74 22.90 4.79 1.47
N ALA A 75 23.78 5.63 2.04
CA ALA A 75 25.21 5.35 2.12
C ALA A 75 25.54 4.22 3.12
N ASP A 76 24.66 3.95 4.08
CA ASP A 76 24.82 2.89 5.07
C ASP A 76 24.39 1.51 4.53
N MET A 77 23.76 1.45 3.36
CA MET A 77 23.26 0.22 2.72
C MET A 77 24.40 -0.55 2.04
N GLY A 78 25.41 -0.94 2.82
CA GLY A 78 26.56 -1.71 2.34
C GLY A 78 26.25 -3.17 2.04
N TYR A 79 25.13 -3.70 2.55
CA TYR A 79 24.75 -5.10 2.40
C TYR A 79 23.46 -5.28 1.58
N TRP A 80 23.43 -6.28 0.70
CA TRP A 80 22.31 -6.51 -0.21
C TRP A 80 20.99 -6.84 0.51
N VAL A 81 21.05 -7.41 1.72
CA VAL A 81 19.86 -7.69 2.53
C VAL A 81 19.21 -6.41 3.03
N ASP A 82 19.97 -5.35 3.27
CA ASP A 82 19.42 -4.06 3.70
C ASP A 82 18.59 -3.43 2.58
N TRP A 83 19.07 -3.55 1.34
CA TRP A 83 18.31 -3.17 0.15
C TRP A 83 17.02 -3.98 0.01
N LEU A 84 17.09 -5.30 0.23
CA LEU A 84 15.91 -6.16 0.17
C LEU A 84 14.88 -5.77 1.25
N ASN A 85 15.31 -5.44 2.47
CA ASN A 85 14.44 -5.01 3.55
C ASN A 85 13.76 -3.68 3.24
N LEU A 86 14.52 -2.71 2.73
CA LEU A 86 13.97 -1.43 2.33
C LEU A 86 12.92 -1.59 1.23
N LEU A 87 13.21 -2.42 0.22
CA LEU A 87 12.26 -2.73 -0.85
C LEU A 87 11.02 -3.46 -0.33
N ALA A 88 11.18 -4.41 0.59
CA ALA A 88 10.06 -5.13 1.19
C ALA A 88 9.14 -4.19 1.99
N MET A 89 9.71 -3.30 2.80
CA MET A 89 8.95 -2.29 3.54
C MET A 89 8.23 -1.33 2.58
N ALA A 90 8.94 -0.78 1.59
CA ALA A 90 8.36 0.11 0.59
C ALA A 90 7.22 -0.55 -0.20
N ALA A 91 7.40 -1.81 -0.60
CA ALA A 91 6.37 -2.62 -1.24
C ALA A 91 5.16 -2.84 -0.32
N GLY A 92 5.37 -3.01 0.99
CA GLY A 92 4.30 -3.07 1.99
C GLY A 92 3.42 -1.81 1.97
N PHE A 93 4.03 -0.62 2.02
CA PHE A 93 3.30 0.65 1.94
C PHE A 93 2.58 0.82 0.60
N GLY A 94 3.23 0.50 -0.52
CA GLY A 94 2.61 0.52 -1.85
C GLY A 94 1.43 -0.46 -1.96
N GLY A 95 1.57 -1.66 -1.42
CA GLY A 95 0.53 -2.69 -1.37
C GLY A 95 -0.69 -2.25 -0.56
N ILE A 96 -0.47 -1.59 0.59
CA ILE A 96 -1.54 -0.98 1.39
C ILE A 96 -2.28 0.07 0.55
N ALA A 97 -1.56 1.00 -0.09
CA ALA A 97 -2.17 2.00 -0.95
C ALA A 97 -3.01 1.38 -2.07
N ALA A 98 -2.48 0.36 -2.75
CA ALA A 98 -3.20 -0.38 -3.77
C ALA A 98 -4.49 -1.02 -3.23
N ALA A 99 -4.39 -1.68 -2.07
CA ALA A 99 -5.50 -2.40 -1.46
C ALA A 99 -6.69 -1.50 -1.14
N PHE A 100 -6.42 -0.27 -0.67
CA PHE A 100 -7.47 0.71 -0.35
C PHE A 100 -7.95 1.49 -1.58
N VAL A 101 -7.05 1.87 -2.49
CA VAL A 101 -7.42 2.66 -3.68
C VAL A 101 -8.20 1.83 -4.69
N TRP A 102 -7.90 0.54 -4.82
CA TRP A 102 -8.57 -0.31 -5.81
C TRP A 102 -10.11 -0.40 -5.67
N PRO A 103 -10.69 -0.74 -4.51
CA PRO A 103 -12.16 -0.79 -4.37
C PRO A 103 -12.79 0.59 -4.55
N LEU A 104 -12.12 1.65 -4.10
CA LEU A 104 -12.58 3.03 -4.27
C LEU A 104 -12.61 3.43 -5.75
N ALA A 105 -11.54 3.13 -6.49
CA ALA A 105 -11.44 3.39 -7.91
C ALA A 105 -12.41 2.51 -8.72
N ALA A 106 -12.67 1.28 -8.29
CA ALA A 106 -13.66 0.40 -8.92
C ALA A 106 -15.10 0.96 -8.77
N MET A 107 -15.42 1.56 -7.61
CA MET A 107 -16.69 2.24 -7.37
C MET A 107 -16.80 3.63 -8.00
N ALA A 108 -15.69 4.21 -8.46
CA ALA A 108 -15.70 5.52 -9.09
C ALA A 108 -16.49 5.46 -10.41
N ARG A 109 -17.71 5.99 -10.39
CA ARG A 109 -18.46 6.26 -11.63
C ARG A 109 -17.66 7.29 -12.41
N LYS A 110 -17.58 7.14 -13.75
CA LYS A 110 -17.12 8.26 -14.59
C LYS A 110 -18.00 9.45 -14.19
N THR A 111 -17.40 10.46 -13.55
CA THR A 111 -17.99 11.79 -13.48
C THR A 111 -17.91 12.35 -14.90
N GLY A 112 -18.65 11.74 -15.83
CA GLY A 112 -18.88 12.28 -17.15
C GLY A 112 -19.78 13.47 -16.94
N LEU A 113 -19.19 14.66 -16.96
CA LEU A 113 -19.76 15.89 -17.50
C LEU A 113 -21.30 15.87 -17.58
N ARG A 114 -21.96 15.84 -16.42
CA ARG A 114 -23.39 16.11 -16.29
C ARG A 114 -23.59 17.49 -15.68
N ARG A 115 -22.69 18.41 -16.01
CA ARG A 115 -22.90 19.84 -15.87
C ARG A 115 -23.21 20.38 -17.27
N GLU A 116 -24.51 20.52 -17.49
CA GLU A 116 -25.08 21.67 -18.20
C GLU A 116 -24.72 21.82 -19.68
N ALA A 117 -25.54 21.19 -20.52
CA ALA A 117 -26.10 21.83 -21.71
C ALA A 117 -27.46 21.16 -22.00
N ALA A 118 -28.38 21.38 -21.06
CA ALA A 118 -29.81 21.35 -21.30
C ALA A 118 -30.23 22.76 -21.70
#